data_AF-A0A0F9IP96-F1
#
_entry.id   AF-A0A0F9IP96-F1
#
_cell.length_a   1.000
_cell.length_b   1.000
_cell.length_c   1.000
_cell.angle_alpha   90.00
_cell.angle_beta   90.00
_cell.angle_gamma   90.00
#
_symmetry.space_group_name_H-M   'P 1'
#
loop_
_entity.id
_entity.type
_entity.pdbx_description
1 polymer ?
#
loop_
_entity_poly.entity_id
_entity_poly.type
_entity_poly.pdbx_seq_one_letter_code
_entity_poly.pdbx_strand_id
1 'polypeptide(L)'
;MTKELQVTNSTKKDQKSVLEIMASRYDMIASEFENVVKQTAMPNKGSAVSDAQFLGFLMVAKEYNLNPLVKEIYAFPAKSGGIQPIVSVDGWCRIINEHPKCDGFEFVDTIDSNENLTAIQCKMFKKGIAHPITVTEYMVECKGDTGPWRKWPRRMLRHKALIQCARYAFGFSGIYDEDEGQRMKDVTPVNAAGIEAAMEEKGELATENRQDGLTSLIKAKEEPKEQAVEPETKEAEVLYTELTFGAEMVIYPDQINTADLSTKIKDLEPDQRTDFITDNRDSFDIVADIMKSEGKAQSAKNILKMKEEVQ
;
A
#
# COMPACT_ATOMS: atom_id res chain seq x y z
N MET A 1 19.88 57.16 -46.69
CA MET A 1 20.53 56.13 -45.87
C MET A 1 19.46 55.21 -45.32
N THR A 2 19.35 54.00 -45.85
CA THR A 2 18.37 53.01 -45.39
C THR A 2 18.99 52.24 -44.23
N LYS A 3 18.30 52.16 -43.08
CA LYS A 3 18.68 51.24 -42.01
C LYS A 3 17.87 49.96 -42.16
N GLU A 4 18.53 48.86 -42.50
CA GLU A 4 17.94 47.53 -42.41
C GLU A 4 17.79 47.15 -40.94
N LEU A 5 16.61 46.62 -40.55
CA LEU A 5 16.46 45.93 -39.28
C LEU A 5 16.97 44.50 -39.46
N GLN A 6 18.09 44.18 -38.80
CA GLN A 6 18.50 42.78 -38.67
C GLN A 6 17.55 42.07 -37.69
N VAL A 7 16.73 41.17 -38.23
CA VAL A 7 15.87 40.29 -37.43
C VAL A 7 16.76 39.23 -36.77
N THR A 8 16.99 39.38 -35.47
CA THR A 8 17.75 38.40 -34.69
C THR A 8 16.93 37.12 -34.50
N ASN A 9 17.26 36.08 -35.26
CA ASN A 9 16.68 34.75 -35.08
C ASN A 9 16.96 34.24 -33.65
N SER A 10 15.89 34.07 -32.87
CA SER A 10 15.97 33.44 -31.55
C SER A 10 16.39 31.98 -31.69
N THR A 11 17.50 31.59 -31.07
CA THR A 11 17.97 30.21 -31.09
C THR A 11 17.03 29.31 -30.28
N LYS A 12 16.35 28.39 -30.97
CA LYS A 12 15.75 27.23 -30.31
C LYS A 12 16.87 26.48 -29.59
N LYS A 13 16.73 26.35 -28.27
CA LYS A 13 17.64 25.57 -27.42
C LYS A 13 17.55 24.09 -27.82
N ASP A 14 18.68 23.42 -28.03
CA ASP A 14 18.71 21.99 -28.35
C ASP A 14 18.17 21.16 -27.18
N GLN A 15 16.89 20.80 -27.28
CA GLN A 15 16.18 20.05 -26.27
C GLN A 15 16.16 18.57 -26.67
N LYS A 16 17.05 17.78 -26.05
CA LYS A 16 17.07 16.31 -26.17
C LYS A 16 15.67 15.73 -25.96
N SER A 17 15.30 14.76 -26.80
CA SER A 17 14.06 13.99 -26.66
C SER A 17 14.07 13.13 -25.39
N VAL A 18 12.88 12.67 -24.95
CA VAL A 18 12.78 11.73 -23.82
C VAL A 18 13.53 10.42 -24.09
N LEU A 19 13.60 9.98 -25.35
CA LEU A 19 14.38 8.81 -25.75
C LEU A 19 15.88 9.04 -25.54
N GLU A 20 16.44 10.14 -26.07
CA GLU A 20 17.86 10.47 -25.87
C GLU A 20 18.20 10.69 -24.39
N ILE A 21 17.29 11.30 -23.61
CA ILE A 21 17.44 11.48 -22.16
C ILE A 21 17.50 10.12 -21.45
N MET A 22 16.63 9.18 -21.79
CA MET A 22 16.61 7.85 -21.17
C MET A 22 17.81 6.99 -21.61
N ALA A 23 18.15 6.97 -22.90
CA ALA A 23 19.31 6.24 -23.40
C ALA A 23 20.64 6.78 -22.81
N SER A 24 20.75 8.10 -22.63
CA SER A 24 21.91 8.74 -21.97
C SER A 24 22.09 8.35 -20.49
N ARG A 25 21.10 7.71 -19.83
CA ARG A 25 21.24 7.20 -18.45
C ARG A 25 21.95 5.85 -18.35
N TYR A 26 22.11 5.17 -19.48
CA TYR A 26 22.67 3.82 -19.58
C TYR A 26 23.81 3.75 -20.62
N ASP A 27 24.35 4.91 -21.00
CA ASP A 27 25.40 5.08 -22.02
C ASP A 27 25.11 4.42 -23.38
N MET A 28 23.82 4.30 -23.73
CA MET A 28 23.35 3.66 -24.97
C MET A 28 23.06 4.66 -26.09
N ILE A 29 23.21 4.21 -27.35
CA ILE A 29 22.67 4.92 -28.52
C ILE A 29 21.13 4.85 -28.47
N ALA A 30 20.46 5.96 -28.79
CA ALA A 30 19.01 6.11 -28.69
C ALA A 30 18.21 4.99 -29.40
N SER A 31 18.56 4.66 -30.64
CA SER A 31 17.92 3.60 -31.42
C SER A 31 18.18 2.18 -30.89
N GLU A 32 19.34 1.94 -30.29
CA GLU A 32 19.69 0.65 -29.67
C GLU A 32 18.91 0.46 -28.36
N PHE A 33 18.84 1.50 -27.52
CA PHE A 33 18.02 1.50 -26.32
C PHE A 33 16.54 1.30 -26.64
N GLU A 34 16.02 2.00 -27.65
CA GLU A 34 14.64 1.80 -28.12
C GLU A 34 14.38 0.36 -28.56
N ASN A 35 15.26 -0.22 -29.38
CA ASN A 35 15.12 -1.58 -29.87
C ASN A 35 15.16 -2.60 -28.71
N VAL A 36 16.09 -2.45 -27.76
CA VAL A 36 16.20 -3.32 -26.58
C VAL A 36 14.95 -3.19 -25.69
N VAL A 37 14.47 -1.98 -25.40
CA VAL A 37 13.27 -1.79 -24.57
C VAL A 37 12.01 -2.34 -25.26
N LYS A 38 11.81 -2.05 -26.56
CA LYS A 38 10.69 -2.62 -27.34
C LYS A 38 10.73 -4.15 -27.34
N GLN A 39 11.90 -4.78 -27.49
CA GLN A 39 12.02 -6.26 -27.49
C GLN A 39 11.92 -6.91 -26.10
N THR A 40 12.43 -6.29 -25.03
CA THR A 40 12.60 -6.97 -23.72
C THR A 40 11.54 -6.62 -22.70
N ALA A 41 10.97 -5.41 -22.78
CA ALA A 41 10.05 -4.84 -21.80
C ALA A 41 8.65 -4.56 -22.36
N MET A 42 8.36 -4.91 -23.62
CA MET A 42 7.04 -4.66 -24.25
C MET A 42 6.45 -5.91 -24.94
N PRO A 43 5.15 -5.89 -25.33
CA PRO A 43 4.49 -7.04 -25.93
C PRO A 43 4.88 -7.27 -27.41
N ASN A 44 5.75 -8.25 -27.66
CA ASN A 44 6.17 -8.62 -29.03
C ASN A 44 5.11 -9.40 -29.86
N LYS A 45 3.96 -9.76 -29.27
CA LYS A 45 3.01 -10.73 -29.86
C LYS A 45 1.86 -10.05 -30.61
N GLY A 46 2.13 -9.59 -31.84
CA GLY A 46 1.10 -9.32 -32.85
C GLY A 46 0.48 -7.93 -32.87
N SER A 47 0.92 -7.00 -32.02
CA SER A 47 0.56 -5.58 -32.11
C SER A 47 1.83 -4.74 -32.06
N ALA A 48 2.10 -3.96 -33.11
CA ALA A 48 3.22 -3.03 -33.12
C ALA A 48 2.93 -1.88 -32.14
N VAL A 49 3.76 -1.74 -31.10
CA VAL A 49 3.70 -0.59 -30.19
C VAL A 49 4.02 0.67 -30.98
N SER A 50 3.09 1.62 -31.03
CA SER A 50 3.32 2.87 -31.77
C SER A 50 4.31 3.78 -31.04
N ASP A 51 4.98 4.67 -31.76
CA ASP A 51 6.02 5.51 -31.14
C ASP A 51 5.42 6.47 -30.11
N ALA A 52 4.16 6.90 -30.27
CA ALA A 52 3.44 7.65 -29.25
C ALA A 52 3.22 6.83 -27.95
N GLN A 53 2.91 5.53 -28.07
CA GLN A 53 2.78 4.62 -26.93
C GLN A 53 4.14 4.36 -26.26
N PHE A 54 5.18 4.13 -27.07
CA PHE A 54 6.54 3.94 -26.59
C PHE A 54 7.09 5.17 -25.85
N LEU A 55 6.90 6.37 -26.41
CA LEU A 55 7.28 7.63 -25.76
C LEU A 55 6.45 7.90 -24.49
N GLY A 56 5.15 7.55 -24.48
CA GLY A 56 4.30 7.60 -23.29
C GLY A 56 4.83 6.71 -22.15
N PHE A 57 5.20 5.47 -22.47
CA PHE A 57 5.86 4.57 -21.52
C PHE A 57 7.19 5.14 -21.01
N LEU A 58 8.04 5.69 -21.88
CA LEU A 58 9.30 6.31 -21.47
C LEU A 58 9.10 7.57 -20.61
N MET A 59 8.00 8.31 -20.78
CA MET A 59 7.68 9.43 -19.89
C MET A 59 7.36 8.95 -18.46
N VAL A 60 6.56 7.88 -18.30
CA VAL A 60 6.29 7.27 -16.98
C VAL A 60 7.57 6.69 -16.36
N ALA A 61 8.40 6.01 -17.16
CA ALA A 61 9.69 5.50 -16.70
C ALA A 61 10.62 6.63 -16.24
N LYS A 62 10.74 7.72 -17.01
CA LYS A 62 11.55 8.90 -16.67
C LYS A 62 11.08 9.56 -15.37
N GLU A 63 9.76 9.68 -15.17
CA GLU A 63 9.17 10.39 -14.04
C GLU A 63 9.50 9.71 -12.70
N TYR A 64 9.28 8.39 -12.63
CA TYR A 64 9.58 7.58 -11.44
C TYR A 64 11.03 7.05 -11.42
N ASN A 65 11.88 7.55 -12.31
CA ASN A 65 13.27 7.13 -12.48
C ASN A 65 13.47 5.62 -12.77
N LEU A 66 12.42 4.93 -13.23
CA LEU A 66 12.37 3.46 -13.38
C LEU A 66 13.19 2.97 -14.57
N ASN A 67 13.93 1.88 -14.36
CA ASN A 67 14.77 1.24 -15.35
C ASN A 67 14.03 0.14 -16.13
N PRO A 68 13.72 0.33 -17.43
CA PRO A 68 13.04 -0.69 -18.23
C PRO A 68 13.96 -1.87 -18.60
N LEU A 69 15.29 -1.69 -18.63
CA LEU A 69 16.25 -2.73 -19.05
C LEU A 69 16.30 -3.89 -18.05
N VAL A 70 16.09 -3.61 -16.76
CA VAL A 70 16.01 -4.61 -15.68
C VAL A 70 14.57 -4.89 -15.21
N LYS A 71 13.57 -4.38 -15.93
CA LYS A 71 12.13 -4.57 -15.68
C LYS A 71 11.63 -4.09 -14.32
N GLU A 72 12.16 -2.97 -13.83
CA GLU A 72 11.46 -2.17 -12.82
C GLU A 72 10.13 -1.64 -13.35
N ILE A 73 10.11 -1.32 -14.65
CA ILE A 73 8.91 -0.97 -15.41
C ILE A 73 8.88 -1.75 -16.73
N TYR A 74 7.71 -2.28 -17.08
CA TYR A 74 7.48 -3.00 -18.34
C TYR A 74 6.03 -2.77 -18.81
N ALA A 75 5.68 -3.21 -20.02
CA ALA A 75 4.39 -2.93 -20.64
C ALA A 75 3.57 -4.20 -20.87
N PHE A 76 2.31 -4.17 -20.43
CA PHE A 76 1.29 -5.16 -20.79
C PHE A 76 0.45 -4.70 -21.99
N PRO A 77 -0.10 -5.62 -22.80
CA PRO A 77 -1.08 -5.25 -23.81
C PRO A 77 -2.40 -4.82 -23.14
N ALA A 78 -2.97 -3.72 -23.61
CA ALA A 78 -4.25 -3.19 -23.13
C ALA A 78 -5.44 -3.76 -23.94
N LYS A 79 -6.60 -3.95 -23.30
CA LYS A 79 -7.80 -4.58 -23.90
C LYS A 79 -8.33 -3.82 -25.13
N SER A 80 -8.27 -2.49 -25.08
CA SER A 80 -8.67 -1.57 -26.16
C SER A 80 -7.61 -1.43 -27.27
N GLY A 81 -6.56 -2.26 -27.26
CA GLY A 81 -5.35 -2.05 -28.05
C GLY A 81 -4.38 -1.07 -27.39
N GLY A 82 -3.11 -1.12 -27.81
CA GLY A 82 -2.02 -0.38 -27.18
C GLY A 82 -1.45 -1.06 -25.94
N ILE A 83 -0.79 -0.29 -25.08
CA ILE A 83 -0.07 -0.79 -23.91
C ILE A 83 -0.44 -0.08 -22.61
N GLN A 84 -0.29 -0.80 -21.50
CA GLN A 84 -0.39 -0.31 -20.13
C GLN A 84 0.99 -0.47 -19.47
N PRO A 85 1.65 0.62 -19.02
CA PRO A 85 2.82 0.54 -18.15
C PRO A 85 2.49 -0.12 -16.81
N ILE A 86 3.35 -1.05 -16.39
CA ILE A 86 3.30 -1.84 -15.16
C ILE A 86 4.65 -1.68 -14.45
N VAL A 87 4.61 -1.49 -13.14
CA VAL A 87 5.78 -1.39 -12.28
C VAL A 87 5.91 -2.68 -11.48
N SER A 88 7.09 -3.32 -11.54
CA SER A 88 7.37 -4.55 -10.80
C SER A 88 7.55 -4.27 -9.32
N VAL A 89 7.52 -5.32 -8.50
CA VAL A 89 7.74 -5.21 -7.05
C VAL A 89 9.10 -4.56 -6.75
N ASP A 90 10.14 -4.88 -7.52
CA ASP A 90 11.47 -4.29 -7.38
C ASP A 90 11.47 -2.80 -7.77
N GLY A 91 10.72 -2.43 -8.81
CA GLY A 91 10.50 -1.02 -9.18
C GLY A 91 9.78 -0.22 -8.10
N TRP A 92 8.73 -0.79 -7.50
CA TRP A 92 8.03 -0.20 -6.35
C TRP A 92 8.96 -0.06 -5.13
N CYS A 93 9.69 -1.12 -4.78
CA CYS A 93 10.69 -1.09 -3.71
C CYS A 93 11.75 -0.01 -3.95
N ARG A 94 12.25 0.16 -5.18
CA ARG A 94 13.25 1.20 -5.48
C ARG A 94 12.67 2.60 -5.28
N ILE A 95 11.51 2.92 -5.84
CA ILE A 95 10.92 4.27 -5.70
C ILE A 95 10.49 4.60 -4.26
N ILE A 96 10.12 3.60 -3.46
CA ILE A 96 9.83 3.76 -2.03
C ILE A 96 11.12 4.11 -1.27
N ASN A 97 12.21 3.38 -1.49
CA ASN A 97 13.47 3.59 -0.75
C ASN A 97 14.23 4.84 -1.21
N GLU A 98 14.17 5.20 -2.49
CA GLU A 98 14.75 6.47 -3.00
C GLU A 98 13.95 7.72 -2.62
N HIS A 99 12.66 7.58 -2.25
CA HIS A 99 11.83 8.75 -1.97
C HIS A 99 12.39 9.56 -0.78
N PRO A 100 12.72 10.86 -0.92
CA PRO A 100 13.51 11.58 0.08
C PRO A 100 12.92 11.59 1.50
N LYS A 101 11.58 11.56 1.62
CA LYS A 101 10.86 11.54 2.89
C LYS A 101 10.60 10.14 3.47
N CYS A 102 10.97 9.05 2.78
CA CYS A 102 10.83 7.69 3.30
C CYS A 102 11.74 7.49 4.51
N ASP A 103 11.24 6.85 5.56
CA ASP A 103 11.97 6.55 6.80
C ASP A 103 11.87 5.06 7.18
N GLY A 104 11.73 4.21 6.16
CA GLY A 104 11.49 2.78 6.32
C GLY A 104 10.00 2.43 6.44
N PHE A 105 9.74 1.13 6.59
CA PHE A 105 8.41 0.56 6.68
C PHE A 105 8.44 -0.80 7.40
N GLU A 106 7.33 -1.15 8.06
CA GLU A 106 7.15 -2.46 8.69
C GLU A 106 5.88 -3.16 8.18
N PHE A 107 5.78 -4.45 8.47
CA PHE A 107 4.62 -5.28 8.18
C PHE A 107 4.12 -5.99 9.43
N VAL A 108 2.79 -6.06 9.59
CA VAL A 108 2.12 -6.87 10.60
C VAL A 108 1.24 -7.89 9.87
N ASP A 109 1.62 -9.17 9.95
CA ASP A 109 0.82 -10.30 9.45
C ASP A 109 -0.33 -10.58 10.45
N THR A 110 -1.59 -10.58 10.01
CA THR A 110 -2.75 -10.99 10.82
C THR A 110 -3.10 -12.45 10.53
N ILE A 111 -3.22 -13.27 11.57
CA ILE A 111 -3.39 -14.73 11.47
C ILE A 111 -4.66 -15.16 12.22
N ASP A 112 -5.40 -16.13 11.68
CA ASP A 112 -6.60 -16.70 12.33
C ASP A 112 -6.29 -17.86 13.30
N SER A 113 -7.33 -18.35 13.98
CA SER A 113 -7.24 -19.49 14.91
C SER A 113 -6.84 -20.83 14.25
N ASN A 114 -6.70 -20.86 12.93
CA ASN A 114 -6.33 -22.04 12.14
C ASN A 114 -4.98 -21.81 11.41
N GLU A 115 -4.16 -20.86 11.91
CA GLU A 115 -2.84 -20.45 11.40
C GLU A 115 -2.82 -19.82 9.98
N ASN A 116 -3.99 -19.47 9.42
CA ASN A 116 -4.07 -18.83 8.10
C ASN A 116 -3.81 -17.33 8.19
N LEU A 117 -2.99 -16.81 7.27
CA LEU A 117 -2.84 -15.37 7.06
C LEU A 117 -4.12 -14.77 6.48
N THR A 118 -4.82 -13.94 7.25
CA THR A 118 -6.07 -13.28 6.86
C THR A 118 -5.87 -11.87 6.33
N ALA A 119 -4.84 -11.15 6.78
CA ALA A 119 -4.48 -9.81 6.31
C ALA A 119 -2.98 -9.54 6.46
N ILE A 120 -2.46 -8.54 5.74
CA ILE A 120 -1.19 -7.89 6.06
C ILE A 120 -1.42 -6.39 6.14
N GLN A 121 -1.01 -5.80 7.26
CA GLN A 121 -0.88 -4.37 7.40
C GLN A 121 0.54 -3.94 7.03
N CYS A 122 0.68 -2.89 6.22
CA CYS A 122 1.94 -2.19 6.00
C CYS A 122 1.85 -0.79 6.64
N LYS A 123 2.88 -0.43 7.40
CA LYS A 123 3.05 0.90 8.01
C LYS A 123 4.28 1.55 7.39
N MET A 124 4.13 2.74 6.82
CA MET A 124 5.23 3.51 6.23
C MET A 124 5.55 4.74 7.08
N PHE A 125 6.80 4.81 7.53
CA PHE A 125 7.33 5.93 8.29
C PHE A 125 7.83 7.03 7.35
N LYS A 126 7.63 8.28 7.77
CA LYS A 126 7.98 9.47 6.98
C LYS A 126 8.73 10.46 7.85
N LYS A 127 9.88 10.92 7.35
CA LYS A 127 10.74 11.88 8.04
C LYS A 127 9.95 13.13 8.46
N GLY A 128 9.92 13.39 9.76
CA GLY A 128 9.18 14.51 10.36
C GLY A 128 7.67 14.30 10.55
N ILE A 129 7.16 13.07 10.43
CA ILE A 129 5.76 12.72 10.72
C ILE A 129 5.73 11.75 11.92
N ALA A 130 5.02 12.10 12.98
CA ALA A 130 5.02 11.35 14.25
C ALA A 130 4.28 9.99 14.21
N HIS A 131 3.44 9.76 13.20
CA HIS A 131 2.64 8.53 13.06
C HIS A 131 2.77 7.95 11.64
N PRO A 132 2.93 6.62 11.48
CA PRO A 132 3.06 6.01 10.17
C PRO A 132 1.76 6.05 9.37
N ILE A 133 1.89 6.21 8.05
CA ILE A 133 0.77 5.97 7.14
C ILE A 133 0.55 4.45 7.13
N THR A 134 -0.69 4.02 7.33
CA THR A 134 -1.01 2.62 7.64
C THR A 134 -2.11 2.12 6.72
N VAL A 135 -1.91 0.96 6.09
CA VAL A 135 -2.87 0.31 5.18
C VAL A 135 -2.89 -1.19 5.45
N THR A 136 -4.09 -1.77 5.52
CA THR A 136 -4.31 -3.22 5.67
C THR A 136 -4.90 -3.77 4.38
N GLU A 137 -4.27 -4.78 3.78
CA GLU A 137 -4.82 -5.55 2.66
C GLU A 137 -5.32 -6.91 3.16
N TYR A 138 -6.53 -7.29 2.77
CA TYR A 138 -7.17 -8.53 3.21
C TYR A 138 -6.96 -9.67 2.20
N MET A 139 -6.59 -10.86 2.70
CA MET A 139 -6.36 -12.05 1.88
C MET A 139 -7.60 -12.45 1.07
N VAL A 140 -8.80 -12.24 1.62
CA VAL A 140 -10.06 -12.59 0.95
C VAL A 140 -10.40 -11.68 -0.24
N GLU A 141 -9.89 -10.44 -0.25
CA GLU A 141 -10.14 -9.46 -1.32
C GLU A 141 -9.04 -9.49 -2.39
N CYS A 142 -7.78 -9.62 -1.97
CA CYS A 142 -6.64 -9.41 -2.86
C CYS A 142 -6.12 -10.68 -3.56
N LYS A 143 -6.48 -11.88 -3.05
CA LYS A 143 -5.98 -13.17 -3.55
C LYS A 143 -6.47 -13.47 -4.97
N GLY A 144 -5.55 -13.42 -5.94
CA GLY A 144 -5.79 -13.82 -7.32
C GLY A 144 -5.62 -15.32 -7.58
N ASP A 145 -6.00 -15.73 -8.80
CA ASP A 145 -5.88 -17.11 -9.31
C ASP A 145 -4.56 -17.38 -10.06
N THR A 146 -3.59 -16.46 -10.02
CA THR A 146 -2.34 -16.59 -10.78
C THR A 146 -1.40 -17.65 -10.17
N GLY A 147 -0.46 -18.16 -10.97
CA GLY A 147 0.56 -19.12 -10.49
C GLY A 147 1.34 -18.63 -9.25
N PRO A 148 1.81 -17.37 -9.22
CA PRO A 148 2.41 -16.76 -8.02
C PRO A 148 1.48 -16.75 -6.80
N TRP A 149 0.20 -16.38 -6.94
CA TRP A 149 -0.76 -16.39 -5.83
C TRP A 149 -1.04 -17.80 -5.30
N ARG A 150 -1.16 -18.80 -6.17
CA ARG A 150 -1.34 -20.21 -5.75
C ARG A 150 -0.14 -20.76 -4.98
N LYS A 151 1.07 -20.30 -5.29
CA LYS A 151 2.33 -20.85 -4.74
C LYS A 151 2.88 -20.06 -3.55
N TRP A 152 2.67 -18.75 -3.50
CA TRP A 152 3.26 -17.84 -2.50
C TRP A 152 2.28 -16.74 -2.01
N PRO A 153 1.05 -17.08 -1.56
CA PRO A 153 0.01 -16.08 -1.26
C PRO A 153 0.41 -15.06 -0.19
N ARG A 154 1.13 -15.49 0.87
CA ARG A 154 1.63 -14.58 1.92
C ARG A 154 2.59 -13.51 1.36
N ARG A 155 3.44 -13.88 0.39
CA ARG A 155 4.37 -12.95 -0.28
C ARG A 155 3.63 -11.98 -1.19
N MET A 156 2.68 -12.48 -1.99
CA MET A 156 1.88 -11.63 -2.87
C MET A 156 1.09 -10.58 -2.07
N LEU A 157 0.38 -10.98 -1.01
CA LEU A 157 -0.36 -10.04 -0.16
C LEU A 157 0.54 -8.98 0.47
N ARG A 158 1.77 -9.33 0.87
CA ARG A 158 2.75 -8.38 1.41
C ARG A 158 3.16 -7.33 0.37
N HIS A 159 3.33 -7.73 -0.89
CA HIS A 159 3.59 -6.79 -1.98
C HIS A 159 2.40 -5.85 -2.20
N LYS A 160 1.15 -6.35 -2.15
CA LYS A 160 -0.05 -5.51 -2.24
C LYS A 160 -0.09 -4.46 -1.12
N ALA A 161 0.18 -4.87 0.13
CA ALA A 161 0.16 -3.98 1.29
C ALA A 161 1.24 -2.88 1.18
N LEU A 162 2.46 -3.25 0.75
CA LEU A 162 3.54 -2.30 0.47
C LEU A 162 3.11 -1.27 -0.60
N ILE A 163 2.54 -1.74 -1.71
CA ILE A 163 2.22 -0.92 -2.88
C ILE A 163 1.08 0.06 -2.56
N GLN A 164 -0.02 -0.41 -1.95
CA GLN A 164 -1.11 0.49 -1.58
C GLN A 164 -0.67 1.50 -0.51
N CYS A 165 0.09 1.07 0.51
CA CYS A 165 0.62 1.99 1.51
C CYS A 165 1.55 3.05 0.90
N ALA A 166 2.36 2.69 -0.11
CA ALA A 166 3.20 3.64 -0.85
C ALA A 166 2.39 4.72 -1.59
N ARG A 167 1.22 4.38 -2.14
CA ARG A 167 0.32 5.35 -2.80
C ARG A 167 -0.15 6.42 -1.82
N TYR A 168 -0.62 6.03 -0.63
CA TYR A 168 -1.06 6.98 0.41
C TYR A 168 0.12 7.72 1.07
N ALA A 169 1.28 7.06 1.23
CA ALA A 169 2.45 7.65 1.87
C ALA A 169 3.13 8.70 0.98
N PHE A 170 3.23 8.45 -0.33
CA PHE A 170 4.08 9.25 -1.23
C PHE A 170 3.34 9.84 -2.46
N GLY A 171 2.06 9.52 -2.68
CA GLY A 171 1.26 10.07 -3.77
C GLY A 171 1.48 9.41 -5.14
N PHE A 172 2.10 8.23 -5.17
CA PHE A 172 2.44 7.51 -6.40
C PHE A 172 1.20 7.14 -7.23
N SER A 173 1.10 7.70 -8.44
CA SER A 173 -0.09 7.68 -9.30
C SER A 173 0.27 7.49 -10.78
N GLY A 174 -0.69 7.01 -11.60
CA GLY A 174 -0.46 6.70 -13.02
C GLY A 174 0.39 5.44 -13.29
N ILE A 175 0.95 4.82 -12.25
CA ILE A 175 1.60 3.51 -12.27
C ILE A 175 0.75 2.45 -11.56
N TYR A 176 0.87 1.20 -12.01
CA TYR A 176 0.11 0.06 -11.54
C TYR A 176 1.01 -1.16 -11.32
N ASP A 177 0.62 -2.04 -10.42
CA ASP A 177 1.26 -3.34 -10.26
C ASP A 177 0.70 -4.42 -11.20
N GLU A 178 1.30 -5.60 -11.18
CA GLU A 178 0.98 -6.68 -12.11
C GLU A 178 -0.45 -7.22 -11.94
N ASP A 179 -0.97 -7.31 -10.71
CA ASP A 179 -2.33 -7.81 -10.46
C ASP A 179 -3.38 -6.75 -10.84
N GLU A 180 -3.10 -5.47 -10.58
CA GLU A 180 -3.93 -4.35 -11.06
C GLU A 180 -3.99 -4.34 -12.59
N GLY A 181 -2.84 -4.44 -13.26
CA GLY A 181 -2.73 -4.49 -14.72
C GLY A 181 -3.22 -5.78 -15.38
N GLN A 182 -3.45 -6.85 -14.62
CA GLN A 182 -4.21 -8.02 -15.07
C GLN A 182 -5.72 -7.73 -15.01
N ARG A 183 -6.24 -7.29 -13.86
CA ARG A 183 -7.68 -6.97 -13.70
C ARG A 183 -8.18 -5.92 -14.70
N MET A 184 -7.35 -4.95 -15.08
CA MET A 184 -7.69 -3.95 -16.11
C MET A 184 -7.86 -4.54 -17.53
N LYS A 185 -7.44 -5.77 -17.79
CA LYS A 185 -7.75 -6.50 -19.04
C LYS A 185 -9.10 -7.20 -18.96
N ASP A 186 -9.55 -7.56 -17.76
CA ASP A 186 -10.79 -8.31 -17.54
C ASP A 186 -12.00 -7.37 -17.50
N VAL A 187 -11.86 -6.19 -16.88
CA VAL A 187 -12.84 -5.10 -17.00
C VAL A 187 -13.02 -4.71 -18.46
N THR A 188 -14.24 -4.82 -18.99
CA THR A 188 -14.63 -4.11 -20.21
C THR A 188 -14.83 -2.64 -19.86
N PRO A 189 -14.14 -1.67 -20.49
CA PRO A 189 -14.59 -0.29 -20.41
C PRO A 189 -16.01 -0.24 -20.99
N VAL A 190 -16.94 0.40 -20.27
CA VAL A 190 -18.29 0.62 -20.81
C VAL A 190 -18.15 1.63 -21.94
N ASN A 191 -18.39 1.20 -23.18
CA ASN A 191 -18.46 2.10 -24.33
C ASN A 191 -19.43 3.25 -24.01
N ALA A 192 -19.19 4.47 -24.50
CA ALA A 192 -20.06 5.62 -24.18
C ALA A 192 -21.56 5.32 -24.47
N ALA A 193 -21.86 4.67 -25.60
CA ALA A 193 -23.21 4.20 -25.95
C ALA A 193 -23.85 3.23 -24.93
N GLY A 194 -23.05 2.47 -24.19
CA GLY A 194 -23.52 1.61 -23.09
C GLY A 194 -23.75 2.35 -21.78
N ILE A 195 -23.13 3.52 -21.59
CA ILE A 195 -23.46 4.44 -20.50
C ILE A 195 -24.76 5.18 -20.84
N GLU A 196 -24.91 5.65 -22.08
CA GLU A 196 -26.12 6.31 -22.60
C GLU A 196 -27.35 5.38 -22.48
N ALA A 197 -27.27 4.15 -23.00
CA ALA A 197 -28.36 3.17 -22.88
C ALA A 197 -28.72 2.81 -21.42
N ALA A 198 -27.72 2.65 -20.54
CA ALA A 198 -27.95 2.38 -19.12
C ALA A 198 -28.47 3.61 -18.33
N MET A 199 -28.41 4.82 -18.91
CA MET A 199 -29.02 6.03 -18.37
C MET A 199 -30.46 6.21 -18.88
N GLU A 200 -30.79 5.79 -20.10
CA GLU A 200 -32.17 5.72 -20.60
C GLU A 200 -33.00 4.69 -19.82
N GLU A 201 -32.51 3.45 -19.70
CA GLU A 201 -33.19 2.36 -18.96
C GLU A 201 -33.49 2.74 -17.50
N LYS A 202 -32.53 3.41 -16.83
CA LYS A 202 -32.74 3.93 -15.46
C LYS A 202 -33.61 5.17 -15.41
N GLY A 203 -33.73 5.93 -16.50
CA GLY A 203 -34.62 7.08 -16.61
C GLY A 203 -36.09 6.65 -16.56
N GLU A 204 -36.47 5.65 -17.36
CA GLU A 204 -37.84 5.14 -17.43
C GLU A 204 -38.28 4.54 -16.08
N LEU A 205 -37.46 3.62 -15.52
CA LEU A 205 -37.68 3.03 -14.20
C LEU A 205 -37.77 4.08 -13.07
N ALA A 206 -37.05 5.19 -13.18
CA ALA A 206 -37.12 6.29 -12.20
C ALA A 206 -38.35 7.20 -12.38
N THR A 207 -38.97 7.23 -13.56
CA THR A 207 -40.24 7.95 -13.78
C THR A 207 -41.46 7.18 -13.29
N GLU A 208 -41.52 5.86 -13.53
CA GLU A 208 -42.66 5.02 -13.14
C GLU A 208 -42.84 5.00 -11.60
N ASN A 209 -41.77 4.68 -10.86
CA ASN A 209 -41.75 4.70 -9.39
C ASN A 209 -42.11 6.08 -8.77
N ARG A 210 -41.94 7.17 -9.52
CA ARG A 210 -42.22 8.54 -9.05
C ARG A 210 -43.71 8.87 -9.09
N GLN A 211 -44.45 8.27 -10.03
CA GLN A 211 -45.88 8.45 -10.20
C GLN A 211 -46.66 7.80 -9.04
N ASP A 212 -46.26 6.60 -8.63
CA ASP A 212 -46.85 5.87 -7.50
C ASP A 212 -46.47 6.49 -6.14
N GLY A 213 -45.23 6.96 -5.99
CA GLY A 213 -44.78 7.70 -4.82
C GLY A 213 -45.58 9.00 -4.58
N LEU A 214 -45.92 9.74 -5.64
CA LEU A 214 -46.72 10.95 -5.51
C LEU A 214 -48.20 10.64 -5.17
N THR A 215 -48.74 9.57 -5.75
CA THR A 215 -50.15 9.16 -5.55
C THR A 215 -50.41 8.63 -4.13
N SER A 216 -49.40 8.02 -3.50
CA SER A 216 -49.47 7.55 -2.11
C SER A 216 -49.33 8.69 -1.08
N LEU A 217 -48.43 9.65 -1.31
CA LEU A 217 -48.22 10.80 -0.41
C LEU A 217 -49.46 11.72 -0.28
N ILE A 218 -50.28 11.84 -1.32
CA ILE A 218 -51.49 12.68 -1.30
C ILE A 218 -52.58 12.11 -0.36
N LYS A 219 -52.59 10.80 -0.07
CA LYS A 219 -53.58 10.15 0.80
C LYS A 219 -53.26 10.21 2.30
N ALA A 220 -52.06 10.62 2.68
CA ALA A 220 -51.54 10.44 4.05
C ALA A 220 -51.61 11.70 4.94
N LYS A 221 -52.50 12.67 4.62
CA LYS A 221 -52.44 14.02 5.20
C LYS A 221 -53.71 14.48 5.93
N GLU A 222 -54.21 13.65 6.85
CA GLU A 222 -55.07 14.08 7.95
C GLU A 222 -54.40 13.67 9.29
N GLU A 223 -54.51 14.54 10.31
CA GLU A 223 -53.70 14.55 11.54
C GLU A 223 -54.58 14.22 12.77
N PRO A 224 -54.03 13.76 13.92
CA PRO A 224 -53.59 14.75 14.91
C PRO A 224 -52.39 14.38 15.83
N LYS A 225 -51.56 15.41 16.07
CA LYS A 225 -50.79 15.81 17.28
C LYS A 225 -50.86 14.94 18.56
N GLU A 226 -49.69 14.65 19.15
CA GLU A 226 -49.31 14.81 20.59
C GLU A 226 -47.82 14.37 20.78
N GLN A 227 -46.87 14.98 21.50
CA GLN A 227 -46.69 16.32 22.12
C GLN A 227 -45.22 16.79 21.86
N ALA A 228 -44.50 17.42 22.81
CA ALA A 228 -43.07 17.79 22.70
C ALA A 228 -42.33 17.83 24.07
N VAL A 229 -41.04 17.45 24.09
CA VAL A 229 -40.07 17.64 25.20
C VAL A 229 -38.67 17.86 24.58
N GLU A 230 -37.85 18.73 25.17
CA GLU A 230 -36.49 19.09 24.70
C GLU A 230 -35.47 19.05 25.89
N PRO A 231 -34.16 19.35 25.75
CA PRO A 231 -33.12 18.36 26.05
C PRO A 231 -32.21 18.72 27.24
N GLU A 232 -31.24 17.85 27.56
CA GLU A 232 -30.15 18.15 28.50
C GLU A 232 -28.76 17.77 27.94
N THR A 233 -27.70 18.36 28.49
CA THR A 233 -26.37 18.49 27.88
C THR A 233 -25.24 17.85 28.71
N LYS A 234 -24.07 17.61 28.09
CA LYS A 234 -22.77 18.19 28.55
C LYS A 234 -21.57 17.88 27.66
N GLU A 235 -20.59 18.79 27.75
CA GLU A 235 -19.27 18.73 27.14
C GLU A 235 -18.21 18.23 28.16
N ALA A 236 -17.03 17.83 27.68
CA ALA A 236 -15.79 17.80 28.47
C ALA A 236 -14.56 17.87 27.55
N GLU A 237 -13.62 18.76 27.85
CA GLU A 237 -12.39 19.00 27.09
C GLU A 237 -11.12 18.56 27.85
N VAL A 238 -10.08 18.21 27.07
CA VAL A 238 -8.63 18.46 27.33
C VAL A 238 -8.00 18.02 28.66
N LEU A 239 -6.96 17.17 28.57
CA LEU A 239 -5.66 17.43 29.22
C LEU A 239 -4.50 16.59 28.64
N TYR A 240 -3.33 17.21 28.52
CA TYR A 240 -2.04 16.65 28.10
C TYR A 240 -1.04 16.85 29.25
N THR A 241 -0.22 15.85 29.59
CA THR A 241 1.12 16.05 30.20
C THR A 241 2.02 14.83 29.99
N GLU A 242 3.33 15.07 30.04
CA GLU A 242 4.41 14.22 29.49
C GLU A 242 4.93 13.14 30.47
N LEU A 243 5.59 12.11 29.92
CA LEU A 243 6.87 11.59 30.47
C LEU A 243 7.74 11.00 29.33
N THR A 244 9.00 10.65 29.60
CA THR A 244 10.10 10.77 28.61
C THR A 244 10.76 9.47 28.11
N PHE A 245 11.08 9.46 26.81
CA PHE A 245 12.24 8.80 26.15
C PHE A 245 12.80 7.48 26.71
N GLY A 246 12.60 6.41 25.94
CA GLY A 246 13.44 5.20 25.94
C GLY A 246 13.63 4.70 24.49
N ALA A 247 14.77 4.08 24.18
CA ALA A 247 15.04 3.53 22.85
C ALA A 247 14.79 2.01 22.87
N GLU A 248 13.62 1.58 22.39
CA GLU A 248 13.22 0.17 22.45
C GLU A 248 14.00 -0.72 21.46
N MET A 249 14.63 -1.76 22.00
CA MET A 249 15.25 -2.83 21.23
C MET A 249 14.24 -3.95 21.00
N VAL A 250 13.42 -3.83 19.96
CA VAL A 250 12.36 -4.82 19.65
C VAL A 250 12.98 -6.19 19.30
N ILE A 251 12.73 -7.18 20.16
CA ILE A 251 13.16 -8.58 19.96
C ILE A 251 11.98 -9.39 19.41
N TYR A 252 12.15 -9.99 18.23
CA TYR A 252 11.12 -10.81 17.59
C TYR A 252 11.02 -12.21 18.24
N PRO A 253 9.81 -12.77 18.47
CA PRO A 253 9.64 -14.01 19.26
C PRO A 253 10.18 -15.29 18.60
N ASP A 254 10.47 -15.28 17.30
CA ASP A 254 10.81 -16.44 16.47
C ASP A 254 12.32 -16.70 16.33
N GLN A 255 13.15 -16.09 17.19
CA GLN A 255 14.61 -16.33 17.27
C GLN A 255 15.12 -16.73 18.68
N ILE A 256 14.23 -17.00 19.64
CA ILE A 256 14.64 -17.32 21.02
C ILE A 256 15.14 -18.77 21.14
N ASN A 257 16.46 -18.94 21.16
CA ASN A 257 17.10 -20.11 21.76
C ASN A 257 17.00 -19.99 23.30
N THR A 258 16.29 -20.90 23.97
CA THR A 258 16.03 -20.79 25.42
C THR A 258 17.29 -20.85 26.29
N ALA A 259 18.39 -21.44 25.79
CA ALA A 259 19.70 -21.39 26.45
C ALA A 259 20.32 -19.99 26.44
N ASP A 260 20.17 -19.25 25.34
CA ASP A 260 20.75 -17.91 25.14
C ASP A 260 20.05 -16.87 26.03
N LEU A 261 18.72 -16.92 26.12
CA LEU A 261 17.94 -16.09 27.03
C LEU A 261 18.33 -16.32 28.51
N SER A 262 18.54 -17.58 28.90
CA SER A 262 18.97 -17.96 30.26
C SER A 262 20.40 -17.53 30.62
N THR A 263 21.18 -17.11 29.63
CA THR A 263 22.53 -16.56 29.80
C THR A 263 22.43 -15.05 29.96
N LYS A 264 21.79 -14.36 29.00
CA LYS A 264 21.62 -12.90 28.99
C LYS A 264 20.98 -12.35 30.28
N ILE A 265 20.00 -13.04 30.86
CA ILE A 265 19.33 -12.62 32.11
C ILE A 265 20.28 -12.66 33.34
N LYS A 266 21.38 -13.42 33.30
CA LYS A 266 22.37 -13.45 34.41
C LYS A 266 23.29 -12.24 34.41
N ASP A 267 23.51 -11.64 33.25
CA ASP A 267 24.49 -10.58 33.02
C ASP A 267 23.88 -9.16 33.15
N LEU A 268 22.56 -9.06 33.33
CA LEU A 268 21.85 -7.80 33.63
C LEU A 268 21.95 -7.44 35.13
N GLU A 269 22.01 -6.15 35.46
CA GLU A 269 21.95 -5.68 36.86
C GLU A 269 20.54 -5.88 37.48
N PRO A 270 20.39 -5.91 38.83
CA PRO A 270 19.13 -6.27 39.48
C PRO A 270 17.93 -5.36 39.19
N ASP A 271 18.17 -4.09 38.90
CA ASP A 271 17.15 -3.11 38.48
C ASP A 271 16.59 -3.46 37.11
N GLN A 272 17.46 -3.65 36.11
CA GLN A 272 17.10 -3.95 34.71
C GLN A 272 16.35 -5.28 34.53
N ARG A 273 16.40 -6.18 35.52
CA ARG A 273 15.61 -7.42 35.55
C ARG A 273 14.14 -7.19 35.91
N THR A 274 13.82 -6.04 36.51
CA THR A 274 12.47 -5.72 37.00
C THR A 274 11.62 -5.15 35.86
N ASP A 275 12.14 -4.14 35.15
CA ASP A 275 11.44 -3.47 34.05
C ASP A 275 11.05 -4.44 32.91
N PHE A 276 11.93 -5.41 32.60
CA PHE A 276 11.66 -6.47 31.61
C PHE A 276 10.44 -7.35 31.95
N ILE A 277 10.00 -7.34 33.22
CA ILE A 277 8.95 -8.23 33.75
C ILE A 277 7.63 -7.47 33.98
N THR A 278 7.65 -6.15 34.19
CA THR A 278 6.45 -5.39 34.58
C THR A 278 5.50 -5.03 33.42
N ASP A 279 6.02 -4.83 32.21
CA ASP A 279 5.27 -4.15 31.14
C ASP A 279 4.30 -5.03 30.34
N ASN A 280 4.06 -6.28 30.77
CA ASN A 280 3.00 -7.12 30.20
C ASN A 280 2.42 -8.13 31.22
N ARG A 281 1.19 -7.89 31.67
CA ARG A 281 0.48 -8.73 32.68
C ARG A 281 0.28 -10.18 32.22
N ASP A 282 0.21 -10.40 30.91
CA ASP A 282 0.04 -11.72 30.29
C ASP A 282 1.38 -12.48 30.13
N SER A 283 2.52 -11.77 30.14
CA SER A 283 3.85 -12.40 29.95
C SER A 283 4.22 -13.36 31.09
N PHE A 284 3.81 -13.04 32.32
CA PHE A 284 4.02 -13.90 33.49
C PHE A 284 3.41 -15.30 33.31
N ASP A 285 2.20 -15.40 32.74
CA ASP A 285 1.51 -16.68 32.55
C ASP A 285 2.16 -17.48 31.43
N ILE A 286 2.46 -16.83 30.31
CA ILE A 286 3.14 -17.43 29.15
C ILE A 286 4.51 -18.01 29.57
N VAL A 287 5.33 -17.23 30.30
CA VAL A 287 6.64 -17.68 30.77
C VAL A 287 6.49 -18.77 31.85
N ALA A 288 5.49 -18.69 32.72
CA ALA A 288 5.22 -19.75 33.69
C ALA A 288 4.80 -21.07 33.03
N ASP A 289 4.02 -21.04 31.95
CA ASP A 289 3.62 -22.26 31.22
C ASP A 289 4.76 -22.85 30.39
N ILE A 290 5.65 -22.03 29.82
CA ILE A 290 6.92 -22.50 29.23
C ILE A 290 7.79 -23.18 30.30
N MET A 291 7.91 -22.59 31.49
CA MET A 291 8.66 -23.19 32.61
C MET A 291 8.01 -24.49 33.13
N LYS A 292 6.69 -24.67 32.99
CA LYS A 292 6.01 -25.95 33.28
C LYS A 292 6.31 -27.01 32.21
N SER A 293 6.27 -26.65 30.92
CA SER A 293 6.52 -27.60 29.83
C SER A 293 7.97 -28.08 29.76
N GLU A 294 8.94 -27.25 30.14
CA GLU A 294 10.34 -27.64 30.35
C GLU A 294 10.58 -28.40 31.68
N GLY A 295 9.53 -28.71 32.46
CA GLY A 295 9.63 -29.45 33.73
C GLY A 295 10.17 -28.63 34.92
N LYS A 296 10.45 -27.34 34.74
CA LYS A 296 11.03 -26.41 35.73
C LYS A 296 9.94 -25.87 36.69
N ALA A 297 9.14 -26.77 37.25
CA ALA A 297 7.91 -26.44 37.99
C ALA A 297 8.09 -25.48 39.18
N GLN A 298 9.27 -25.45 39.82
CA GLN A 298 9.54 -24.49 40.89
C GLN A 298 9.79 -23.07 40.35
N SER A 299 10.45 -22.91 39.20
CA SER A 299 10.64 -21.62 38.55
C SER A 299 9.31 -21.02 38.11
N ALA A 300 8.42 -21.85 37.54
CA ALA A 300 7.06 -21.44 37.17
C ALA A 300 6.26 -20.91 38.38
N LYS A 301 6.35 -21.57 39.54
CA LYS A 301 5.72 -21.10 40.79
C LYS A 301 6.28 -19.76 41.27
N ASN A 302 7.60 -19.57 41.19
CA ASN A 302 8.23 -18.32 41.60
C ASN A 302 7.76 -17.14 40.72
N ILE A 303 7.66 -17.34 39.41
CA ILE A 303 7.19 -16.32 38.46
C ILE A 303 5.72 -15.95 38.71
N LEU A 304 4.85 -16.94 38.93
CA LEU A 304 3.45 -16.68 39.27
C LEU A 304 3.29 -15.98 40.63
N LYS A 305 4.14 -16.27 41.61
CA LYS A 305 4.16 -15.54 42.88
C LYS A 305 4.59 -14.07 42.70
N MET A 306 5.57 -13.80 41.83
CA MET A 306 5.94 -12.41 41.50
C MET A 306 4.80 -11.65 40.80
N LYS A 307 3.95 -12.35 40.02
CA LYS A 307 2.71 -11.79 39.45
C LYS A 307 1.68 -11.39 40.52
N GLU A 308 1.64 -12.09 41.65
CA GLU A 308 0.78 -11.77 42.81
C GLU A 308 1.35 -10.63 43.66
N GLU A 309 2.68 -10.46 43.70
CA GLU A 309 3.37 -9.40 44.47
C GLU A 309 3.44 -8.03 43.73
N VAL A 310 2.92 -7.97 42.50
CA VAL A 310 2.90 -6.78 41.61
C VAL A 310 1.46 -6.28 41.33
N GLN A 311 0.46 -6.81 42.04
CA GLN A 311 -0.97 -6.48 41.87
C GLN A 311 -1.64 -5.95 43.16
#